data_AF-A0AAV4ACU2-F1
#
_entry.id   AF-A0AAV4ACU2-F1
#
_cell.length_a   1.000
_cell.length_b   1.000
_cell.length_c   1.000
_cell.angle_alpha   90.00
_cell.angle_beta   90.00
_cell.angle_gamma   90.00
#
_symmetry.space_group_name_H-M   'P 1'
#
loop_
_entity.id
_entity.type
_entity.pdbx_description
1 polymer ?
#
loop_
_entity_poly.entity_id
_entity_poly.type
_entity_poly.pdbx_seq_one_letter_code
_entity_poly.pdbx_strand_id
1 'polypeptide(L)'
;MAIMKKFSNTIPLQSENTDTFISKVEMMFDRWTELAVITKGNLEELRDLVIRDQLYRSFNSKAVTFLKERSPKSIADVRDMAAKYRSAYPDISLAREEISIGNVAEGPTGKDRDARTTMRDKWNPNVRGGPMFR
;
A
#
# COMPACT_ATOMS: atom_id res chain seq x y z
N MET A 1 -8.39 -13.67 7.90
CA MET A 1 -7.22 -12.90 7.43
C MET A 1 -7.35 -12.41 5.98
N ALA A 2 -7.71 -13.24 5.00
CA ALA A 2 -7.84 -12.78 3.61
C ALA A 2 -8.92 -11.71 3.40
N ILE A 3 -10.07 -11.83 4.08
CA ILE A 3 -11.19 -10.88 3.92
C ILE A 3 -10.87 -9.52 4.54
N MET A 4 -10.19 -9.46 5.68
CA MET A 4 -9.75 -8.18 6.24
C MET A 4 -8.72 -7.46 5.37
N LYS A 5 -7.74 -8.20 4.83
CA LYS A 5 -6.78 -7.62 3.88
C LYS A 5 -7.51 -7.06 2.67
N LYS A 6 -8.55 -7.75 2.18
CA LYS A 6 -9.40 -7.23 1.11
C LYS A 6 -10.15 -5.97 1.58
N PHE A 7 -10.81 -5.99 2.73
CA PHE A 7 -11.53 -4.85 3.30
C PHE A 7 -10.66 -3.59 3.36
N SER A 8 -9.48 -3.66 3.99
CA SER A 8 -8.61 -2.48 4.16
C SER A 8 -7.94 -2.00 2.87
N ASN A 9 -7.84 -2.85 1.86
CA ASN A 9 -7.25 -2.49 0.56
C ASN A 9 -8.33 -2.27 -0.52
N THR A 10 -9.59 -2.18 -0.12
CA THR A 10 -10.70 -1.97 -1.05
C THR A 10 -10.65 -0.54 -1.56
N ILE A 11 -10.53 -0.40 -2.87
CA ILE A 11 -10.54 0.88 -3.58
C ILE A 11 -11.77 0.95 -4.50
N PRO A 12 -12.34 2.15 -4.71
CA PRO A 12 -13.46 2.29 -5.63
C PRO A 12 -13.03 2.03 -7.06
N LEU A 13 -13.91 1.42 -7.87
CA LEU A 13 -13.68 1.32 -9.31
C LEU A 13 -13.96 2.66 -10.00
N GLN A 14 -13.35 2.88 -11.16
CA GLN A 14 -13.49 4.13 -11.91
C GLN A 14 -14.95 4.45 -12.30
N SER A 15 -15.79 3.44 -12.46
CA SER A 15 -17.21 3.53 -12.80
C SER A 15 -18.16 3.31 -11.62
N GLU A 16 -17.63 3.13 -10.40
CA GLU A 16 -18.44 2.81 -9.22
C GLU A 16 -18.99 4.09 -8.58
N ASN A 17 -20.30 4.10 -8.32
CA ASN A 17 -20.93 5.15 -7.51
C ASN A 17 -20.53 4.99 -6.04
N THR A 18 -20.45 6.11 -5.32
CA THR A 18 -20.20 6.20 -3.87
C THR A 18 -21.11 5.27 -3.07
N ASP A 19 -22.41 5.25 -3.31
CA ASP A 19 -23.36 4.40 -2.55
C ASP A 19 -23.05 2.91 -2.71
N THR A 20 -22.73 2.49 -3.93
CA THR A 20 -22.34 1.11 -4.25
C THR A 20 -21.04 0.75 -3.56
N PHE A 21 -20.06 1.66 -3.56
CA PHE A 21 -18.78 1.45 -2.89
C PHE A 21 -18.95 1.32 -1.36
N ILE A 22 -19.73 2.20 -0.74
CA ILE A 22 -20.02 2.13 0.70
C ILE A 22 -20.67 0.79 1.04
N SER A 23 -21.72 0.41 0.31
CA SER A 23 -22.42 -0.87 0.52
C SER A 23 -21.48 -2.08 0.43
N LYS A 24 -20.52 -2.04 -0.50
CA LYS A 24 -19.49 -3.07 -0.66
C LYS A 24 -18.52 -3.10 0.54
N VAL A 25 -18.09 -1.94 1.02
CA VAL A 25 -17.21 -1.83 2.20
C VAL A 25 -17.92 -2.36 3.46
N GLU A 26 -19.20 -1.99 3.65
CA GLU A 26 -20.05 -2.48 4.75
C GLU A 26 -20.18 -4.01 4.70
N MET A 27 -20.56 -4.57 3.55
CA MET A 27 -20.66 -6.02 3.36
C MET A 27 -19.33 -6.74 3.69
N MET A 28 -18.19 -6.15 3.32
CA MET A 28 -16.88 -6.73 3.63
C MET A 28 -16.53 -6.66 5.11
N PHE A 29 -16.95 -5.60 5.80
CA PHE A 29 -16.79 -5.46 7.25
C PHE A 29 -17.67 -6.46 8.01
N ASP A 30 -18.95 -6.56 7.65
CA ASP A 30 -19.89 -7.52 8.25
C ASP A 30 -19.37 -8.94 8.07
N ARG A 31 -18.95 -9.29 6.85
CA ARG A 31 -18.39 -10.61 6.58
C ARG A 31 -17.11 -10.88 7.38
N TRP A 32 -16.29 -9.87 7.60
CA TRP A 32 -15.07 -10.02 8.39
C TRP A 32 -15.38 -10.27 9.87
N THR A 33 -16.30 -9.51 10.46
CA THR A 33 -16.70 -9.67 11.86
C THR A 33 -17.43 -11.00 12.11
N GLU A 34 -18.27 -11.45 11.18
CA GLU A 34 -18.91 -12.78 11.21
C GLU A 34 -17.87 -13.92 11.25
N LEU A 35 -16.88 -13.87 10.36
CA LEU A 35 -15.84 -14.92 10.29
C LEU A 35 -14.89 -14.89 11.49
N ALA A 36 -14.76 -13.75 12.15
CA ALA A 36 -14.03 -13.64 13.40
C ALA A 36 -14.85 -14.12 14.61
N VAL A 37 -16.11 -14.50 14.40
CA VAL A 37 -17.05 -14.94 15.43
C VAL A 37 -17.18 -13.89 16.54
N ILE A 38 -17.22 -12.61 16.15
CA ILE A 38 -17.46 -11.52 17.09
C ILE A 38 -18.94 -11.53 17.47
N THR A 39 -19.21 -11.45 18.77
CA THR A 39 -20.55 -11.22 19.30
C THR A 39 -21.03 -9.84 18.89
N LYS A 40 -22.19 -9.76 18.21
CA LYS A 40 -22.75 -8.49 17.75
C LYS A 40 -22.93 -7.52 18.94
N GLY A 41 -22.37 -6.33 18.82
CA GLY A 41 -22.39 -5.31 19.88
C GLY A 41 -21.27 -5.40 20.91
N ASN A 42 -20.36 -6.40 20.81
CA ASN A 42 -19.20 -6.48 21.68
C ASN A 42 -18.03 -5.64 21.13
N LEU A 43 -17.87 -4.43 21.66
CA LEU A 43 -16.81 -3.51 21.26
C LEU A 43 -15.41 -4.02 21.63
N GLU A 44 -15.24 -4.74 22.74
CA GLU A 44 -13.94 -5.24 23.17
C GLU A 44 -13.44 -6.35 22.24
N GLU A 45 -14.31 -7.26 21.80
CA GLU A 45 -13.92 -8.28 20.81
C GLU A 45 -13.53 -7.68 19.46
N LEU A 46 -14.24 -6.62 19.04
CA LEU A 46 -13.89 -5.86 17.83
C LEU A 46 -12.54 -5.15 17.97
N ARG A 47 -12.30 -4.50 19.12
CA ARG A 47 -11.03 -3.87 19.45
C ARG A 47 -9.89 -4.88 19.41
N ASP A 48 -10.08 -6.05 20.01
CA ASP A 48 -9.10 -7.13 20.00
C ASP A 48 -8.80 -7.62 18.59
N LEU A 49 -9.83 -7.76 17.75
CA LEU A 49 -9.66 -8.16 16.36
C LEU A 49 -8.87 -7.11 15.55
N VAL A 50 -9.22 -5.82 15.68
CA VAL A 50 -8.55 -4.72 14.96
C VAL A 50 -7.09 -4.60 15.36
N ILE A 51 -6.79 -4.64 16.67
CA ILE A 51 -5.41 -4.52 17.16
C ILE A 51 -4.55 -5.70 16.71
N ARG A 52 -5.08 -6.93 16.77
CA ARG A 52 -4.35 -8.12 16.30
C ARG A 52 -3.99 -8.02 14.83
N ASP A 53 -4.88 -7.53 13.99
CA ASP A 53 -4.55 -7.34 12.57
C ASP A 53 -3.50 -6.27 12.34
N GLN A 54 -3.60 -5.14 13.06
CA GLN A 54 -2.59 -4.10 12.96
C GLN A 54 -1.20 -4.64 13.31
N LEU A 55 -1.09 -5.47 14.36
CA LEU A 55 0.16 -6.16 14.70
C LEU A 55 0.65 -7.06 13.56
N TYR A 56 -0.25 -7.83 12.94
CA TYR A 56 0.10 -8.67 11.80
C TYR A 56 0.55 -7.90 10.56
N ARG A 57 0.14 -6.64 10.40
CA ARG A 57 0.62 -5.78 9.30
C ARG A 57 1.96 -5.15 9.61
N SER A 58 2.22 -4.87 10.88
CA SER A 58 3.46 -4.23 11.36
C SER A 58 4.60 -5.21 11.60
N PHE A 59 4.30 -6.50 11.79
CA PHE A 59 5.32 -7.52 12.04
C PHE A 59 5.92 -8.08 10.75
N ASN A 60 7.18 -8.51 10.81
CA ASN A 60 7.83 -9.22 9.71
C ASN A 60 7.12 -10.55 9.38
N SER A 61 7.34 -11.05 8.17
CA SER A 61 6.66 -12.25 7.66
C SER A 61 6.90 -13.51 8.50
N LYS A 62 8.09 -13.69 9.08
CA LYS A 62 8.44 -14.85 9.92
C LYS A 62 7.68 -14.82 11.25
N ALA A 63 7.65 -13.67 11.93
CA ALA A 63 6.90 -13.47 13.16
C ALA A 63 5.39 -13.64 12.92
N VAL A 64 4.86 -13.11 11.83
CA VAL A 64 3.46 -13.28 11.44
C VAL A 64 3.14 -14.75 11.17
N THR A 65 4.02 -15.48 10.50
CA THR A 65 3.84 -16.92 10.24
C THR A 65 3.79 -17.71 11.55
N PHE A 66 4.75 -17.46 12.44
CA PHE A 66 4.79 -18.07 13.77
C PHE A 66 3.50 -17.85 14.57
N LEU A 67 2.96 -16.63 14.55
CA LEU A 67 1.71 -16.30 15.24
C LEU A 67 0.51 -16.97 14.57
N LYS A 68 0.44 -16.98 13.25
CA LYS A 68 -0.68 -17.60 12.50
C LYS A 68 -0.79 -19.10 12.74
N GLU A 69 0.33 -19.82 12.76
CA GLU A 69 0.36 -21.26 13.05
C GLU A 69 -0.27 -21.59 14.40
N ARG A 70 -0.17 -20.67 15.36
CA ARG A 70 -0.64 -20.85 16.73
C ARG A 70 -2.02 -20.23 16.99
N SER A 71 -2.54 -19.47 16.02
CA SER A 71 -3.91 -18.92 16.00
C SER A 71 -4.36 -18.27 17.33
N PRO A 72 -3.64 -17.26 17.84
CA PRO A 72 -4.00 -16.57 19.08
C PRO A 72 -5.37 -15.88 18.97
N LYS A 73 -6.19 -16.01 20.02
CA LYS A 73 -7.58 -15.53 20.03
C LYS A 73 -7.73 -14.14 20.65
N SER A 74 -6.82 -13.79 21.56
CA SER A 74 -6.80 -12.49 22.25
C SER A 74 -5.51 -11.71 21.98
N ILE A 75 -5.50 -10.42 22.31
CA ILE A 75 -4.26 -9.62 22.33
C ILE A 75 -3.26 -10.19 23.34
N ALA A 76 -3.73 -10.70 24.49
CA ALA A 76 -2.87 -11.30 25.51
C ALA A 76 -2.10 -12.50 24.94
N ASP A 77 -2.78 -13.37 24.19
CA ASP A 77 -2.13 -14.51 23.52
C ASP A 77 -1.06 -14.03 22.53
N VAL A 78 -1.36 -13.00 21.73
CA VAL A 78 -0.38 -12.43 20.78
C VAL A 78 0.83 -11.87 21.53
N ARG A 79 0.63 -11.19 22.65
CA ARG A 79 1.73 -10.65 23.48
C ARG A 79 2.63 -11.78 23.98
N ASP A 80 2.05 -12.82 24.57
CA ASP A 80 2.80 -13.94 25.13
C ASP A 80 3.56 -14.70 24.03
N MET A 81 2.93 -14.91 22.88
CA MET A 81 3.58 -15.57 21.74
C MET A 81 4.66 -14.69 21.11
N ALA A 82 4.45 -13.39 20.99
CA ALA A 82 5.47 -12.46 20.50
C ALA A 82 6.70 -12.42 21.43
N ALA A 83 6.48 -12.45 22.76
CA ALA A 83 7.56 -12.54 23.74
C ALA A 83 8.35 -13.86 23.59
N LYS A 84 7.67 -15.00 23.40
CA LYS A 84 8.30 -16.29 23.12
C LYS A 84 9.10 -16.26 21.82
N TYR A 85 8.54 -15.68 20.76
CA TYR A 85 9.26 -15.50 19.48
C TYR A 85 10.52 -14.67 19.67
N ARG A 86 10.44 -13.54 20.38
CA ARG A 86 11.59 -12.67 20.64
C ARG A 86 12.67 -13.36 21.48
N SER A 87 12.26 -14.19 22.43
CA SER A 87 13.19 -14.97 23.25
C SER A 87 13.91 -16.07 22.45
N ALA A 88 13.21 -16.70 21.51
CA ALA A 88 13.79 -17.71 20.62
C ALA A 88 14.67 -17.11 19.50
N TYR A 89 14.35 -15.90 19.05
CA TYR A 89 15.01 -15.21 17.94
C TYR A 89 15.40 -13.77 18.32
N PRO A 90 16.38 -13.57 19.23
CA PRO A 90 16.74 -12.25 19.74
C PRO A 90 17.27 -11.29 18.66
N ASP A 91 17.96 -11.82 17.65
CA ASP A 91 18.58 -11.02 16.58
C ASP A 91 17.62 -10.68 15.45
N ILE A 92 16.43 -11.29 15.39
CA ILE A 92 15.44 -11.02 14.35
C ILE A 92 14.52 -9.89 14.81
N SER A 93 14.59 -8.74 14.14
CA SER A 93 13.67 -7.61 14.37
C SER A 93 12.22 -8.03 14.13
N LEU A 94 11.30 -7.60 15.00
CA LEU A 94 9.86 -7.81 14.78
C LEU A 94 9.31 -6.91 13.67
N ALA A 95 9.95 -5.78 13.39
CA ALA A 95 9.43 -4.81 12.41
C ALA A 95 9.36 -5.42 11.02
N ARG A 96 8.26 -5.17 10.32
CA ARG A 96 8.15 -5.46 8.90
C ARG A 96 9.18 -4.63 8.14
N GLU A 97 10.06 -5.29 7.42
CA GLU A 97 10.92 -4.63 6.44
C GLU A 97 10.03 -4.11 5.31
N GLU A 98 10.07 -2.80 5.07
CA GLU A 98 9.46 -2.23 3.87
C GLU A 98 10.25 -2.74 2.66
N ILE A 99 9.54 -3.27 1.67
CA ILE A 99 10.14 -3.59 0.39
C ILE A 99 10.49 -2.24 -0.24
N SER A 100 11.78 -1.87 -0.20
CA SER A 100 12.33 -0.86 -1.09
C SER A 100 12.22 -1.41 -2.51
N ILE A 101 11.09 -1.18 -3.17
CA ILE A 101 10.99 -1.35 -4.62
C ILE A 101 11.86 -0.22 -5.18
N GLY A 102 13.10 -0.55 -5.52
CA GLY A 102 14.01 0.37 -6.17
C GLY A 102 13.33 1.03 -7.36
N ASN A 103 13.44 2.35 -7.45
CA ASN A 103 13.04 3.13 -8.61
C ASN A 103 13.73 2.56 -9.86
N VAL A 104 13.03 1.77 -10.67
CA VAL A 104 13.47 1.45 -12.03
C VAL A 104 12.72 2.38 -12.97
N ALA A 105 13.21 3.61 -13.08
CA ALA A 105 12.93 4.52 -14.18
C ALA A 105 14.11 5.51 -14.31
N GLU A 106 15.32 4.99 -14.56
CA GLU A 106 16.36 5.81 -15.19
C GLU A 106 15.97 6.00 -16.66
N GLY A 107 15.25 7.08 -16.93
CA GLY A 107 15.21 7.64 -18.27
C GLY A 107 16.59 8.20 -18.63
N PRO A 108 17.03 8.12 -19.91
CA PRO A 108 18.37 8.54 -20.28
C PRO A 108 18.54 10.04 -20.02
N THR A 109 19.46 10.38 -19.13
CA THR A 109 19.88 11.76 -18.86
C THR A 109 20.68 12.28 -20.06
N GLY A 110 20.02 12.96 -20.98
CA GLY A 110 20.67 13.76 -22.02
C GLY A 110 21.30 15.01 -21.41
N LYS A 111 22.61 14.97 -21.17
CA LYS A 111 23.46 16.16 -21.02
C LYS A 111 24.39 16.20 -22.22
N ASP A 112 23.98 16.93 -23.27
CA ASP A 112 24.92 17.62 -24.13
C ASP A 112 24.44 19.07 -24.26
N ARG A 113 25.08 19.94 -23.47
CA ARG A 113 25.09 21.37 -23.70
C ARG A 113 26.37 21.65 -24.47
N ASP A 114 26.25 22.14 -25.69
CA ASP A 114 27.25 23.05 -26.22
C ASP A 114 26.57 24.31 -26.73
N ALA A 115 26.92 25.40 -26.06
CA ALA A 115 26.41 26.73 -26.28
C ALA A 115 27.20 27.41 -27.42
N ARG A 116 26.49 27.94 -28.41
CA ARG A 116 27.02 29.05 -29.23
C ARG A 116 25.97 30.12 -29.46
N THR A 117 26.22 31.22 -28.77
CA THR A 117 26.05 32.59 -29.28
C THR A 117 24.62 33.06 -29.49
N THR A 118 24.07 33.64 -28.43
CA THR A 118 23.18 34.81 -28.54
C THR A 118 23.96 35.97 -29.15
N MET A 119 23.50 36.53 -30.27
CA MET A 119 23.23 37.97 -30.40
C MET A 119 22.72 38.34 -31.80
N ARG A 120 21.66 39.14 -31.76
CA ARG A 120 21.36 40.28 -32.64
C ARG A 120 20.74 40.03 -34.02
N ASP A 121 19.57 40.65 -34.13
CA ASP A 121 19.21 41.54 -35.24
C ASP A 121 18.97 40.88 -36.60
N LYS A 122 17.71 40.59 -36.90
CA LYS A 122 16.89 41.41 -37.84
C LYS A 122 15.66 40.64 -38.30
N TRP A 123 14.50 41.13 -37.88
CA TRP A 123 13.31 41.10 -38.71
C TRP A 123 13.61 41.83 -40.03
N ASN A 124 13.42 41.17 -41.18
CA ASN A 124 13.37 41.83 -42.49
C ASN A 124 12.26 41.21 -43.36
N PRO A 125 11.15 41.93 -43.61
CA PRO A 125 9.98 41.44 -44.30
C PRO A 125 10.07 41.76 -45.80
N ASN A 126 11.05 41.19 -46.52
CA ASN A 126 11.10 41.26 -47.97
C ASN A 126 12.12 40.27 -48.56
N VAL A 127 11.72 39.01 -48.69
CA VAL A 127 12.31 38.13 -49.71
C VAL A 127 11.23 37.24 -50.28
N ARG A 128 11.05 37.39 -51.58
CA ARG A 128 10.02 36.82 -52.44
C ARG A 128 10.28 35.33 -52.70
N GLY A 129 9.20 34.56 -52.79
CA GLY A 129 9.02 33.58 -53.86
C GLY A 129 9.33 32.10 -53.57
N GLY A 130 8.27 31.34 -53.26
CA GLY A 130 7.95 30.01 -53.84
C GLY A 130 8.90 28.82 -53.58
N PRO A 131 8.52 27.58 -53.94
CA PRO A 131 7.43 27.21 -54.85
C PRO A 131 6.28 26.39 -54.24
N MET A 132 5.19 26.39 -55.01
CA MET A 132 3.98 25.56 -54.93
C MET A 132 4.23 24.07 -55.22
N PHE A 133 3.13 23.31 -55.11
CA PHE A 133 2.84 21.91 -55.52
C PHE A 133 2.90 20.94 -54.33
N ARG A 134 1.83 20.25 -53.93
CA ARG A 134 0.50 19.97 -54.53
C ARG A 134 -0.54 19.81 -53.42
#